data_AF-A0A2S6QZQ1-F1
#
_entry.id   AF-A0A2S6QZQ1-F1
#
_cell.length_a   1.000
_cell.length_b   1.000
_cell.length_c   1.000
_cell.angle_alpha   90.00
_cell.angle_beta   90.00
_cell.angle_gamma   90.00
#
_symmetry.space_group_name_H-M   'P 1'
#
loop_
_entity.id
_entity.type
_entity.pdbx_description
1 polymer ?
#
loop_
_entity_poly.entity_id
_entity_poly.type
_entity_poly.pdbx_seq_one_letter_code
_entity_poly.pdbx_strand_id
1 'polypeptide(L)'
;MKSAAAKDIEPQENAAEMDMDSLHVLPLRIMPLYTSGLKQARLIKNLHFKSVIEVYRDAKAGSGQIEPDALALHFNWQSVEDLEDQRLIEHLARLHSYDVYSLRIELRRAGIELKEVDALRLSDAKQAELTEYMRVFTSPLLAQVYGDSNADIENFDQLIGMFSNPDRDSAIRNLRTLAKKLEIEIMDVPEFLEEYADIFLSLAYYKNVLDDLIPKIGRFLEIMHEVEENFHMRRDPILMNVCGFLRENLNDVTASLTGRFESFDRHSKDMWENLNGESFRRVRSLIESHHTTVGGVL
;
A
#
# COMPACT_ATOMS: atom_id res chain seq x y z
N MET A 1 -9.76 -40.67 -30.15
CA MET A 1 -9.56 -40.82 -28.69
C MET A 1 -8.18 -40.31 -28.31
N LYS A 2 -8.06 -39.02 -28.00
CA LYS A 2 -6.99 -38.44 -27.16
C LYS A 2 -7.70 -37.41 -26.29
N SER A 3 -7.88 -37.80 -25.02
CA SER A 3 -8.68 -37.10 -24.03
C SER A 3 -7.92 -35.91 -23.46
N ALA A 4 -8.69 -34.87 -23.16
CA ALA A 4 -8.31 -33.65 -22.49
C ALA A 4 -7.51 -33.89 -21.22
N ALA A 5 -6.35 -33.23 -21.13
CA ALA A 5 -5.58 -33.03 -19.91
C ALA A 5 -4.84 -31.69 -20.07
N ALA A 6 -5.59 -30.60 -20.16
CA ALA A 6 -5.07 -29.24 -20.12
C ALA A 6 -6.23 -28.27 -19.91
N LYS A 7 -6.49 -27.93 -18.64
CA LYS A 7 -7.16 -26.72 -18.12
C LYS A 7 -7.69 -27.04 -16.72
N ASP A 8 -6.88 -26.87 -15.69
CA ASP A 8 -7.34 -26.76 -14.30
C ASP A 8 -6.25 -26.19 -13.35
N ILE A 9 -5.25 -25.44 -13.87
CA ILE A 9 -4.17 -24.85 -13.03
C ILE A 9 -4.35 -23.34 -12.82
N GLU A 10 -5.18 -22.64 -13.60
CA GLU A 10 -5.28 -21.16 -13.60
C GLU A 10 -6.09 -20.44 -12.48
N PRO A 11 -6.88 -21.05 -11.57
CA PRO A 11 -7.62 -20.24 -10.58
C PRO A 11 -6.80 -19.70 -9.39
N GLN A 12 -5.74 -20.40 -8.97
CA GLN A 12 -5.07 -20.12 -7.70
C GLN A 12 -3.96 -19.07 -7.79
N GLU A 13 -3.21 -19.00 -8.89
CA GLU A 13 -2.19 -17.96 -9.10
C GLU A 13 -2.81 -16.58 -9.22
N ASN A 14 -3.92 -16.47 -9.98
CA ASN A 14 -4.64 -15.22 -10.19
C ASN A 14 -5.25 -14.66 -8.88
N ALA A 15 -5.77 -15.54 -8.01
CA ALA A 15 -6.29 -15.14 -6.70
C ALA A 15 -5.20 -14.63 -5.76
N ALA A 16 -3.99 -15.20 -5.83
CA ALA A 16 -2.89 -14.79 -4.98
C ALA A 16 -2.25 -13.47 -5.45
N GLU A 17 -2.22 -13.20 -6.75
CA GLU A 17 -1.84 -11.90 -7.31
C GLU A 17 -2.84 -10.80 -6.89
N MET A 18 -4.15 -11.09 -6.98
CA MET A 18 -5.19 -10.17 -6.52
C MET A 18 -5.13 -9.88 -5.02
N ASP A 19 -4.69 -10.84 -4.21
CA ASP A 19 -4.54 -10.64 -2.76
C ASP A 19 -3.38 -9.69 -2.44
N MET A 20 -2.26 -9.76 -3.19
CA MET A 20 -1.12 -8.86 -3.01
C MET A 20 -1.43 -7.42 -3.42
N ASP A 21 -2.35 -7.25 -4.37
CA ASP A 21 -2.88 -5.95 -4.80
C ASP A 21 -4.01 -5.44 -3.89
N SER A 22 -4.23 -6.03 -2.71
CA SER A 22 -5.28 -5.62 -1.79
C SER A 22 -4.75 -4.77 -0.63
N LEU A 23 -5.50 -3.73 -0.25
CA LEU A 23 -5.26 -3.01 1.01
C LEU A 23 -5.56 -3.84 2.25
N HIS A 24 -6.43 -4.84 2.11
CA HIS A 24 -7.13 -5.45 3.23
C HIS A 24 -6.86 -6.94 3.35
N VAL A 25 -6.02 -7.51 2.48
CA VAL A 25 -5.66 -8.93 2.49
C VAL A 25 -4.14 -9.05 2.51
N LEU A 26 -3.62 -9.87 3.42
CA LEU A 26 -2.23 -10.26 3.49
C LEU A 26 -2.14 -11.80 3.45
N PRO A 27 -1.62 -12.38 2.36
CA PRO A 27 -1.31 -13.80 2.33
C PRO A 27 -0.25 -14.14 3.40
N LEU A 28 -0.54 -15.07 4.31
CA LEU A 28 0.43 -15.44 5.34
C LEU A 28 1.55 -16.35 4.82
N ARG A 29 1.40 -16.89 3.61
CA ARG A 29 2.40 -17.75 2.94
C ARG A 29 3.76 -17.07 2.78
N ILE A 30 3.78 -15.75 2.60
CA ILE A 30 5.00 -14.97 2.37
C ILE A 30 5.71 -14.60 3.67
N MET A 31 5.04 -14.77 4.82
CA MET A 31 5.60 -14.46 6.13
C MET A 31 6.49 -15.60 6.62
N PRO A 32 7.55 -15.31 7.40
CA PRO A 32 8.48 -16.32 7.92
C PRO A 32 7.88 -17.13 9.09
N LEU A 33 6.71 -17.74 8.87
CA LEU A 33 5.97 -18.49 9.89
C LEU A 33 6.45 -19.95 10.01
N TYR A 34 6.46 -20.46 11.24
CA TYR A 34 6.76 -21.86 11.56
C TYR A 34 5.52 -22.75 11.42
N THR A 35 4.36 -22.25 11.87
CA THR A 35 3.08 -22.96 11.86
C THR A 35 2.62 -23.20 10.43
N SER A 36 2.75 -24.44 9.98
CA SER A 36 2.47 -24.79 8.57
C SER A 36 1.01 -24.56 8.17
N GLY A 37 0.06 -24.68 9.11
CA GLY A 37 -1.36 -24.41 8.86
C GLY A 37 -1.65 -22.93 8.54
N LEU A 38 -0.83 -22.00 9.02
CA LEU A 38 -1.00 -20.57 8.73
C LEU A 38 -0.53 -20.19 7.33
N LYS A 39 0.33 -20.99 6.69
CA LYS A 39 0.84 -20.68 5.34
C LYS A 39 -0.23 -20.71 4.26
N GLN A 40 -1.38 -21.35 4.51
CA GLN A 40 -2.52 -21.33 3.60
C GLN A 40 -3.57 -20.29 3.96
N ALA A 41 -3.42 -19.66 5.13
CA ALA A 41 -4.34 -18.67 5.64
C ALA A 41 -3.96 -17.26 5.14
N ARG A 42 -4.89 -16.33 5.33
CA ARG A 42 -4.71 -14.92 5.00
C ARG A 42 -5.11 -14.08 6.20
N LEU A 43 -4.37 -13.01 6.46
CA LEU A 43 -4.81 -12.00 7.40
C LEU A 43 -5.66 -10.99 6.64
N ILE A 44 -6.90 -10.76 7.08
CA ILE A 44 -7.84 -9.88 6.40
C ILE A 44 -8.39 -8.80 7.31
N LYS A 45 -8.81 -7.66 6.75
CA LYS A 45 -9.74 -6.73 7.40
C LYS A 45 -11.16 -7.17 7.04
N ASN A 46 -11.94 -7.59 8.04
CA ASN A 46 -13.33 -7.98 7.81
C ASN A 46 -14.25 -6.75 7.63
N LEU A 47 -15.56 -6.98 7.47
CA LEU A 47 -16.55 -5.90 7.28
C LEU A 47 -16.63 -4.91 8.45
N HIS A 48 -16.09 -5.26 9.62
CA HIS A 48 -15.98 -4.38 10.78
C HIS A 48 -14.59 -3.74 10.90
N PHE A 49 -13.76 -3.87 9.86
CA PHE A 49 -12.35 -3.46 9.82
C PHE A 49 -11.49 -4.08 10.93
N LYS A 50 -11.93 -5.22 11.49
CA LYS A 50 -11.11 -6.01 12.42
C LYS A 50 -10.17 -6.92 11.65
N SER A 51 -8.92 -6.96 12.09
CA SER A 51 -7.93 -7.92 11.60
C SER A 51 -8.26 -9.31 12.09
N VAL A 52 -8.48 -10.24 11.17
CA VAL A 52 -8.80 -11.64 11.46
C VAL A 52 -8.05 -12.56 10.51
N ILE A 53 -7.77 -13.78 10.95
CA ILE A 53 -7.13 -14.80 10.13
C ILE A 53 -8.23 -15.58 9.42
N GLU A 54 -8.30 -15.44 8.11
CA GLU A 54 -9.14 -16.25 7.24
C GLU A 54 -8.43 -17.55 6.89
N VAL A 55 -8.91 -18.67 7.43
CA VAL A 55 -8.32 -20.00 7.24
C VAL A 55 -8.91 -20.71 6.01
N TYR A 56 -10.16 -20.40 5.67
CA TYR A 56 -10.79 -20.85 4.44
C TYR A 56 -11.81 -19.85 3.94
N ARG A 57 -12.07 -19.86 2.63
CA ARG A 57 -13.13 -19.10 1.99
C ARG A 57 -13.83 -19.97 0.96
N ASP A 58 -15.14 -20.05 1.07
CA ASP A 58 -16.01 -20.77 0.13
C ASP A 58 -17.14 -19.85 -0.33
N ALA A 59 -17.45 -19.88 -1.63
CA ALA A 59 -18.45 -19.00 -2.23
C ALA A 59 -19.87 -19.25 -1.71
N LYS A 60 -20.15 -20.45 -1.17
CA LYS A 60 -21.48 -20.84 -0.67
C LYS A 60 -21.54 -20.87 0.86
N ALA A 61 -20.47 -21.30 1.52
CA ALA A 61 -20.40 -21.49 2.96
C ALA A 61 -19.78 -20.30 3.73
N GLY A 62 -19.25 -19.29 3.03
CA GLY A 62 -18.66 -18.11 3.63
C GLY A 62 -17.17 -18.28 3.98
N SER A 63 -16.70 -17.53 4.98
CA SER A 63 -15.30 -17.54 5.41
C SER A 63 -15.15 -18.05 6.84
N GLY A 64 -14.13 -18.85 7.09
CA GLY A 64 -13.71 -19.25 8.44
C GLY A 64 -12.71 -18.24 8.99
N GLN A 65 -13.11 -17.48 10.00
CA GLN A 65 -12.31 -16.41 10.60
C GLN A 65 -11.93 -16.75 12.03
N ILE A 66 -10.66 -16.51 12.38
CA ILE A 66 -10.11 -16.68 13.73
C ILE A 66 -9.50 -15.35 14.17
N GLU A 67 -9.75 -14.94 15.40
CA GLU A 67 -9.10 -13.74 15.96
C GLU A 67 -7.61 -14.04 16.26
N PRO A 68 -6.69 -13.06 16.06
CA PRO A 68 -5.26 -13.26 16.28
C PRO A 68 -4.87 -13.84 17.65
N ASP A 69 -5.56 -13.40 18.70
CA ASP A 69 -5.38 -13.85 20.08
C ASP A 69 -5.91 -15.27 20.34
N ALA A 70 -6.86 -15.74 19.55
CA ALA A 70 -7.40 -17.09 19.62
C ALA A 70 -6.49 -18.15 18.97
N LEU A 71 -5.50 -17.74 18.16
CA LEU A 71 -4.61 -18.67 17.45
C LEU A 71 -3.87 -19.63 18.37
N ALA A 72 -3.40 -19.14 19.53
CA ALA A 72 -2.66 -19.97 20.47
C ALA A 72 -3.48 -21.17 20.94
N LEU A 73 -4.77 -20.98 21.17
CA LEU A 73 -5.70 -22.05 21.54
C LEU A 73 -5.99 -22.99 20.36
N HIS A 74 -6.20 -22.42 19.16
CA HIS A 74 -6.56 -23.20 17.96
C HIS A 74 -5.43 -24.10 17.46
N PHE A 75 -4.18 -23.64 17.52
CA PHE A 75 -3.00 -24.38 17.08
C PHE A 75 -2.29 -25.12 18.22
N ASN A 76 -2.78 -24.97 19.46
CA ASN A 76 -2.16 -25.52 20.67
C ASN A 76 -0.67 -25.11 20.78
N TRP A 77 -0.43 -23.82 20.64
CA TRP A 77 0.90 -23.19 20.70
C TRP A 77 1.51 -23.30 22.10
N GLN A 78 2.71 -23.86 22.18
CA GLN A 78 3.43 -24.13 23.44
C GLN A 78 4.95 -23.94 23.31
N SER A 79 5.50 -23.88 22.09
CA SER A 79 6.94 -23.77 21.86
C SER A 79 7.42 -22.31 21.75
N VAL A 80 8.73 -22.13 21.63
CA VAL A 80 9.34 -20.81 21.41
C VAL A 80 9.00 -20.29 20.02
N GLU A 81 9.05 -21.16 19.02
CA GLU A 81 8.68 -20.86 17.63
C GLU A 81 7.21 -20.41 17.52
N ASP A 82 6.32 -21.04 18.29
CA ASP A 82 4.91 -20.65 18.34
C ASP A 82 4.71 -19.22 18.89
N LEU A 83 5.51 -18.83 19.89
CA LEU A 83 5.50 -17.48 20.45
C LEU A 83 6.05 -16.44 19.46
N GLU A 84 6.99 -16.82 18.59
CA GLU A 84 7.47 -15.97 17.49
C GLU A 84 6.37 -15.74 16.45
N ASP A 85 5.67 -16.80 16.02
CA ASP A 85 4.52 -16.71 15.12
C ASP A 85 3.42 -15.83 15.72
N GLN A 86 3.09 -16.00 17.01
CA GLN A 86 2.10 -15.18 17.70
C GLN A 86 2.46 -13.69 17.66
N ARG A 87 3.70 -13.34 18.02
CA ARG A 87 4.17 -11.94 18.00
C ARG A 87 4.11 -11.34 16.60
N LEU A 88 4.49 -12.11 15.59
CA LEU A 88 4.45 -11.68 14.20
C LEU A 88 3.00 -11.40 13.76
N ILE A 89 2.08 -12.34 14.00
CA ILE A 89 0.67 -12.16 13.65
C ILE A 89 0.04 -11.00 14.42
N GLU A 90 0.31 -10.85 15.72
CA GLU A 90 -0.19 -9.72 16.51
C GLU A 90 0.35 -8.37 16.01
N HIS A 91 1.61 -8.32 15.56
CA HIS A 91 2.19 -7.14 14.97
C HIS A 91 1.50 -6.79 13.64
N LEU A 92 1.40 -7.76 12.73
CA LEU A 92 0.74 -7.59 11.43
C LEU A 92 -0.75 -7.20 11.60
N ALA A 93 -1.45 -7.79 12.57
CA ALA A 93 -2.85 -7.48 12.84
C ALA A 93 -3.09 -6.04 13.29
N ARG A 94 -2.07 -5.34 13.81
CA ARG A 94 -2.18 -3.92 14.21
C ARG A 94 -1.98 -2.96 13.05
N LEU A 95 -1.44 -3.41 11.93
CA LEU A 95 -1.24 -2.56 10.75
C LEU A 95 -2.59 -2.10 10.20
N HIS A 96 -2.63 -0.87 9.69
CA HIS A 96 -3.86 -0.29 9.16
C HIS A 96 -4.19 -0.82 7.75
N SER A 97 -3.16 -0.98 6.92
CA SER A 97 -3.24 -1.55 5.57
C SER A 97 -2.21 -2.67 5.39
N TYR A 98 -2.42 -3.49 4.36
CA TYR A 98 -1.52 -4.54 3.92
C TYR A 98 -0.96 -4.29 2.52
N ASP A 99 -0.92 -3.04 2.05
CA ASP A 99 -0.25 -2.76 0.79
C ASP A 99 1.25 -3.10 0.89
N VAL A 100 1.79 -3.60 -0.23
CA VAL A 100 3.15 -4.15 -0.33
C VAL A 100 4.22 -3.20 0.20
N TYR A 101 4.10 -1.92 -0.12
CA TYR A 101 5.09 -0.92 0.23
C TYR A 101 5.05 -0.59 1.72
N SER A 102 3.86 -0.47 2.28
CA SER A 102 3.68 -0.27 3.72
C SER A 102 4.16 -1.46 4.54
N LEU A 103 3.86 -2.67 4.07
CA LEU A 103 4.39 -3.90 4.67
C LEU A 103 5.91 -3.92 4.64
N ARG A 104 6.55 -3.54 3.53
CA ARG A 104 8.01 -3.50 3.42
C ARG A 104 8.63 -2.57 4.46
N ILE A 105 8.08 -1.37 4.64
CA ILE A 105 8.53 -0.40 5.63
C ILE A 105 8.40 -0.97 7.05
N GLU A 106 7.23 -1.52 7.38
CA GLU A 106 6.95 -2.02 8.73
C GLU A 106 7.74 -3.28 9.08
N LEU A 107 7.92 -4.20 8.13
CA LEU A 107 8.74 -5.40 8.32
C LEU A 107 10.22 -5.03 8.52
N ARG A 108 10.75 -4.06 7.76
CA ARG A 108 12.11 -3.55 7.94
C ARG A 108 12.29 -2.92 9.33
N ARG A 109 11.32 -2.12 9.79
CA ARG A 109 11.32 -1.53 11.14
C ARG A 109 11.25 -2.57 12.26
N ALA A 110 10.51 -3.64 12.04
CA ALA A 110 10.39 -4.75 12.98
C ALA A 110 11.59 -5.72 12.94
N GLY A 111 12.53 -5.53 12.00
CA GLY A 111 13.68 -6.42 11.81
C GLY A 111 13.29 -7.80 11.27
N ILE A 112 12.18 -7.89 10.53
CA ILE A 112 11.67 -9.14 9.97
C ILE A 112 12.21 -9.31 8.55
N GLU A 113 13.09 -10.29 8.36
CA GLU A 113 13.60 -10.66 7.05
C GLU A 113 12.68 -11.68 6.37
N LEU A 114 12.31 -11.41 5.13
CA LEU A 114 11.56 -12.36 4.30
C LEU A 114 12.50 -13.35 3.62
N LYS A 115 12.04 -14.60 3.48
CA LYS A 115 12.82 -15.67 2.85
C LYS A 115 12.99 -15.47 1.34
N GLU A 116 12.03 -14.81 0.71
CA GLU A 116 12.00 -14.56 -0.72
C GLU A 116 11.88 -13.04 -0.95
N VAL A 117 12.85 -12.47 -1.66
CA VAL A 117 12.92 -11.03 -1.95
C VAL A 117 11.75 -10.59 -2.84
N ASP A 118 11.29 -11.47 -3.73
CA ASP A 118 10.20 -11.19 -4.67
C ASP A 118 8.79 -11.42 -4.08
N ALA A 119 8.69 -11.88 -2.82
CA ALA A 119 7.41 -12.19 -2.20
C ALA A 119 6.56 -10.93 -1.89
N LEU A 120 7.19 -9.77 -1.76
CA LEU A 120 6.55 -8.46 -1.61
C LEU A 120 6.62 -7.67 -2.91
N ARG A 121 5.90 -8.17 -3.91
CA ARG A 121 5.74 -7.51 -5.20
C ARG A 121 4.26 -7.47 -5.58
N LEU A 122 3.82 -6.31 -6.06
CA LEU A 122 2.51 -6.14 -6.67
C LEU A 122 2.46 -6.88 -8.01
N SER A 123 1.25 -7.18 -8.51
CA SER A 123 1.09 -7.75 -9.85
C SER A 123 1.68 -6.83 -10.91
N ASP A 124 2.13 -7.38 -12.04
CA ASP A 124 2.69 -6.57 -13.14
C ASP A 124 1.66 -5.54 -13.65
N ALA A 125 0.37 -5.89 -13.64
CA ALA A 125 -0.72 -4.99 -14.01
C ALA A 125 -0.82 -3.80 -13.05
N LYS A 126 -0.76 -4.06 -11.74
CA LYS A 126 -0.82 -3.00 -10.72
C LYS A 126 0.44 -2.14 -10.74
N GLN A 127 1.62 -2.74 -10.94
CA GLN A 127 2.86 -2.00 -11.10
C GLN A 127 2.79 -1.04 -12.30
N ALA A 128 2.28 -1.49 -13.45
CA ALA A 128 2.13 -0.65 -14.63
C ALA A 128 1.19 0.55 -14.39
N GLU A 129 0.10 0.35 -13.65
CA GLU A 129 -0.83 1.43 -13.25
C GLU A 129 -0.13 2.46 -12.35
N LEU A 130 0.69 2.01 -11.40
CA LEU A 130 1.42 2.90 -10.50
C LEU A 130 2.56 3.64 -11.20
N THR A 131 3.19 3.06 -12.22
CA THR A 131 4.28 3.68 -12.99
C THR A 131 3.88 5.05 -13.55
N GLU A 132 2.61 5.27 -13.92
CA GLU A 132 2.15 6.58 -14.39
C GLU A 132 2.23 7.64 -13.27
N TYR A 133 1.75 7.30 -12.07
CA TYR A 133 1.87 8.16 -10.89
C TYR A 133 3.34 8.39 -10.51
N MET A 134 4.20 7.39 -10.68
CA MET A 134 5.64 7.50 -10.44
C MET A 134 6.33 8.47 -11.39
N ARG A 135 6.04 8.42 -12.69
CA ARG A 135 6.70 9.27 -13.69
C ARG A 135 6.53 10.74 -13.38
N VAL A 136 5.34 11.17 -12.95
CA VAL A 136 5.07 12.56 -12.54
C VAL A 136 6.01 13.02 -11.42
N PHE A 137 6.41 12.09 -10.56
CA PHE A 137 7.12 12.39 -9.32
C PHE A 137 8.64 12.15 -9.39
N THR A 138 9.10 11.18 -10.16
CA THR A 138 10.54 10.90 -10.33
C THR A 138 11.16 11.73 -11.45
N SER A 139 10.36 12.32 -12.34
CA SER A 139 10.85 13.22 -13.40
C SER A 139 11.73 14.37 -12.90
N PRO A 140 11.39 15.11 -11.81
CA PRO A 140 12.28 16.14 -11.25
C PRO A 140 13.64 15.61 -10.80
N LEU A 141 13.66 14.43 -10.16
CA LEU A 141 14.90 13.78 -9.72
C LEU A 141 15.78 13.37 -10.91
N LEU A 142 15.17 12.78 -11.93
CA LEU A 142 15.87 12.39 -13.16
C LEU A 142 16.43 13.60 -13.90
N ALA A 143 15.63 14.67 -14.02
CA ALA A 143 16.09 15.93 -14.59
C ALA A 143 17.29 16.50 -13.81
N GLN A 144 17.28 16.37 -12.48
CA GLN A 144 18.36 16.87 -11.63
C GLN A 144 19.65 16.06 -11.73
N VAL A 145 19.57 14.74 -11.95
CA VAL A 145 20.75 13.86 -11.97
C VAL A 145 21.25 13.54 -13.38
N TYR A 146 20.35 13.36 -14.35
CA TYR A 146 20.66 13.00 -15.73
C TYR A 146 20.38 14.14 -16.75
N GLY A 147 19.80 15.26 -16.31
CA GLY A 147 19.43 16.38 -17.18
C GLY A 147 18.16 16.11 -17.98
N ASP A 148 17.95 16.87 -19.06
CA ASP A 148 16.81 16.78 -20.00
C ASP A 148 16.83 15.51 -20.88
N SER A 149 17.56 14.48 -20.45
CA SER A 149 17.60 13.19 -21.10
C SER A 149 16.26 12.51 -20.85
N ASN A 150 15.41 12.38 -21.87
CA ASN A 150 14.26 11.46 -21.85
C ASN A 150 14.77 10.03 -21.69
N ALA A 151 15.15 9.64 -20.47
CA ALA A 151 15.28 8.25 -20.12
C ALA A 151 13.85 7.71 -20.09
N ASP A 152 13.50 6.88 -21.09
CA ASP A 152 12.27 6.11 -21.07
C ASP A 152 12.38 5.09 -19.93
N ILE A 153 11.88 5.48 -18.76
CA ILE A 153 11.85 4.60 -17.58
C ILE A 153 10.54 3.84 -17.60
N GLU A 154 10.64 2.54 -17.79
CA GLU A 154 9.50 1.62 -17.86
C GLU A 154 9.04 1.20 -16.46
N ASN A 155 9.95 1.13 -15.49
CA ASN A 155 9.64 0.73 -14.12
C ASN A 155 10.62 1.31 -13.08
N PHE A 156 10.26 1.15 -11.81
CA PHE A 156 11.02 1.68 -10.70
C PHE A 156 12.37 0.98 -10.48
N ASP A 157 12.43 -0.33 -10.67
CA ASP A 157 13.66 -1.11 -10.49
C ASP A 157 14.77 -0.62 -11.44
N GLN A 158 14.39 -0.24 -12.66
CA GLN A 158 15.27 0.40 -13.63
C GLN A 158 15.80 1.76 -13.13
N LEU A 159 14.95 2.55 -12.47
CA LEU A 159 15.34 3.83 -11.89
C LEU A 159 16.36 3.64 -10.76
N ILE A 160 16.13 2.73 -9.83
CA ILE A 160 17.10 2.40 -8.77
C ILE A 160 18.41 1.84 -9.34
N GLY A 161 18.32 0.99 -10.36
CA GLY A 161 19.49 0.47 -11.06
C GLY A 161 20.36 1.58 -11.66
N MET A 162 19.73 2.60 -12.26
CA MET A 162 20.45 3.77 -12.80
C MET A 162 21.21 4.52 -11.70
N PHE A 163 20.60 4.74 -10.54
CA PHE A 163 21.23 5.45 -9.42
C PHE A 163 22.32 4.64 -8.72
N SER A 164 22.17 3.32 -8.66
CA SER A 164 23.13 2.42 -8.02
C SER A 164 24.40 2.23 -8.86
N ASN A 165 24.27 2.28 -10.19
CA ASN A 165 25.41 2.21 -11.10
C ASN A 165 25.32 3.28 -12.21
N PRO A 166 25.63 4.54 -11.88
CA PRO A 166 25.55 5.65 -12.84
C PRO A 166 26.57 5.47 -13.97
N ASP A 167 26.09 5.50 -15.21
CA ASP A 167 26.84 5.28 -16.45
C ASP A 167 27.69 6.49 -16.90
N ARG A 168 27.43 7.67 -16.32
CA ARG A 168 28.05 8.95 -16.72
C ARG A 168 28.80 9.62 -15.57
N ASP A 169 29.98 10.13 -15.88
CA ASP A 169 30.76 11.00 -14.97
C ASP A 169 29.98 12.26 -14.55
N SER A 170 29.00 12.71 -15.35
CA SER A 170 28.07 13.78 -14.97
C SER A 170 27.06 13.34 -13.91
N ALA A 171 26.50 12.12 -14.02
CA ALA A 171 25.56 11.58 -13.06
C ALA A 171 26.23 11.37 -11.69
N ILE A 172 27.47 10.86 -11.66
CA ILE A 172 28.26 10.73 -10.42
C ILE A 172 28.51 12.09 -9.75
N ARG A 173 28.83 13.13 -10.54
CA ARG A 173 29.01 14.49 -10.01
C ARG A 173 27.71 15.09 -9.47
N ASN A 174 26.59 14.83 -10.16
CA ASN A 174 25.28 15.28 -9.71
C ASN A 174 24.85 14.53 -8.45
N LEU A 175 25.12 13.23 -8.33
CA LEU A 175 24.90 12.42 -7.12
C LEU A 175 25.74 12.93 -5.94
N ARG A 176 27.01 13.31 -6.14
CA ARG A 176 27.81 13.96 -5.08
C ARG A 176 27.21 15.29 -4.65
N THR A 177 26.67 16.05 -5.59
CA THR A 177 26.00 17.33 -5.29
C THR A 177 24.69 17.09 -4.53
N LEU A 178 23.94 16.06 -4.90
CA LEU A 178 22.74 15.59 -4.23
C LEU A 178 23.04 15.18 -2.78
N ALA A 179 24.01 14.28 -2.59
CA ALA A 179 24.47 13.82 -1.28
C ALA A 179 24.84 15.01 -0.37
N LYS A 180 25.60 15.97 -0.90
CA LYS A 180 26.00 17.19 -0.17
C LYS A 180 24.81 18.06 0.22
N LYS A 181 23.80 18.20 -0.64
CA LYS A 181 22.57 18.95 -0.33
C LYS A 181 21.71 18.25 0.71
N LEU A 182 21.64 16.93 0.62
CA LEU A 182 20.89 16.06 1.52
C LEU A 182 21.60 15.87 2.88
N GLU A 183 22.86 16.28 2.98
CA GLU A 183 23.71 16.09 4.17
C GLU A 183 23.93 14.60 4.52
N ILE A 184 24.00 13.75 3.49
CA ILE A 184 24.26 12.30 3.62
C ILE A 184 25.55 11.90 2.90
N GLU A 185 26.11 10.74 3.23
CA GLU A 185 27.23 10.20 2.47
C GLU A 185 26.76 9.75 1.09
N ILE A 186 27.65 9.83 0.09
CA ILE A 186 27.30 9.37 -1.27
C ILE A 186 26.94 7.88 -1.30
N MET A 187 27.50 7.09 -0.39
CA MET A 187 27.21 5.66 -0.29
C MET A 187 25.82 5.37 0.27
N ASP A 188 25.21 6.32 0.99
CA ASP A 188 23.88 6.20 1.58
C ASP A 188 22.78 6.68 0.63
N VAL A 189 23.14 7.33 -0.48
CA VAL A 189 22.17 7.85 -1.47
C VAL A 189 21.29 6.76 -2.08
N PRO A 190 21.79 5.57 -2.47
CA PRO A 190 20.93 4.52 -3.01
C PRO A 190 19.88 4.03 -2.01
N GLU A 191 20.28 3.73 -0.78
CA GLU A 191 19.36 3.31 0.29
C GLU A 191 18.31 4.38 0.57
N PHE A 192 18.73 5.64 0.63
CA PHE A 192 17.84 6.78 0.76
C PHE A 192 16.78 6.85 -0.36
N LEU A 193 17.19 6.64 -1.61
CA LEU A 193 16.28 6.70 -2.76
C LEU A 193 15.30 5.53 -2.76
N GLU A 194 15.75 4.35 -2.32
CA GLU A 194 14.91 3.17 -2.15
C GLU A 194 13.85 3.38 -1.08
N GLU A 195 14.23 3.86 0.11
CA GLU A 195 13.27 4.20 1.18
C GLU A 195 12.23 5.22 0.71
N TYR A 196 12.71 6.30 0.07
CA TYR A 196 11.85 7.36 -0.41
C TYR A 196 10.85 6.89 -1.47
N ALA A 197 11.28 5.94 -2.30
CA ALA A 197 10.43 5.43 -3.35
C ALA A 197 9.44 4.37 -2.87
N ASP A 198 9.80 3.47 -1.96
CA ASP A 198 8.84 2.58 -1.28
C ASP A 198 7.70 3.42 -0.68
N ILE A 199 8.10 4.48 0.02
CA ILE A 199 7.19 5.46 0.60
C ILE A 199 6.28 6.13 -0.44
N PHE A 200 6.86 6.62 -1.55
CA PHE A 200 6.06 7.26 -2.59
C PHE A 200 5.10 6.26 -3.26
N LEU A 201 5.56 5.04 -3.47
CA LEU A 201 4.79 3.97 -4.08
C LEU A 201 3.59 3.57 -3.22
N SER A 202 3.74 3.50 -1.89
CA SER A 202 2.62 3.37 -0.95
C SER A 202 1.58 4.48 -1.16
N LEU A 203 2.02 5.72 -1.33
CA LEU A 203 1.11 6.84 -1.53
C LEU A 203 0.46 6.85 -2.92
N ALA A 204 1.22 6.56 -3.97
CA ALA A 204 0.69 6.42 -5.33
C ALA A 204 -0.39 5.33 -5.36
N TYR A 205 -0.15 4.24 -4.63
CA TYR A 205 -1.12 3.18 -4.45
C TYR A 205 -2.40 3.69 -3.75
N TYR A 206 -2.28 4.43 -2.63
CA TYR A 206 -3.45 5.01 -1.98
C TYR A 206 -4.19 6.03 -2.86
N LYS A 207 -3.46 6.84 -3.63
CA LYS A 207 -4.04 7.82 -4.56
C LYS A 207 -4.85 7.11 -5.62
N ASN A 208 -4.31 6.04 -6.19
CA ASN A 208 -5.01 5.23 -7.16
C ASN A 208 -6.30 4.59 -6.57
N VAL A 209 -6.24 4.08 -5.33
CA VAL A 209 -7.44 3.58 -4.64
C VAL A 209 -8.47 4.70 -4.43
N LEU A 210 -8.02 5.89 -4.04
CA LEU A 210 -8.89 7.05 -3.85
C LEU A 210 -9.54 7.49 -5.17
N ASP A 211 -8.79 7.52 -6.26
CA ASP A 211 -9.28 7.89 -7.60
C ASP A 211 -10.38 6.93 -8.09
N ASP A 212 -10.32 5.65 -7.71
CA ASP A 212 -11.39 4.67 -7.97
C ASP A 212 -12.58 4.81 -6.98
N LEU A 213 -12.31 5.21 -5.74
CA LEU A 213 -13.33 5.37 -4.70
C LEU A 213 -14.17 6.64 -4.86
N ILE A 214 -13.57 7.77 -5.26
CA ILE A 214 -14.25 9.06 -5.41
C ILE A 214 -15.49 8.96 -6.33
N PRO A 215 -15.43 8.38 -7.54
CA PRO A 215 -16.61 8.22 -8.39
C PRO A 215 -17.70 7.31 -7.78
N LYS A 216 -17.31 6.35 -6.93
CA LYS A 216 -18.27 5.46 -6.23
C LYS A 216 -18.98 6.23 -5.11
N ILE A 217 -18.25 7.02 -4.34
CA ILE A 217 -18.82 7.93 -3.33
C ILE A 217 -19.76 8.94 -4.01
N GLY A 218 -19.33 9.57 -5.11
CA GLY A 218 -20.16 10.50 -5.88
C GLY A 218 -21.50 9.90 -6.29
N ARG A 219 -21.48 8.72 -6.92
CA ARG A 219 -22.71 7.99 -7.28
C ARG A 219 -23.58 7.63 -6.08
N PHE A 220 -22.97 7.25 -4.95
CA PHE A 220 -23.72 6.95 -3.74
C PHE A 220 -24.42 8.20 -3.17
N LEU A 221 -23.73 9.35 -3.17
CA LEU A 221 -24.30 10.63 -2.77
C LEU A 221 -25.45 11.07 -3.70
N GLU A 222 -25.33 10.84 -5.01
CA GLU A 222 -26.41 11.08 -5.98
C GLU A 222 -27.66 10.25 -5.67
N ILE A 223 -27.49 8.93 -5.43
CA ILE A 223 -28.60 8.04 -5.07
C ILE A 223 -29.24 8.46 -3.73
N MET A 224 -28.42 8.85 -2.75
CA MET A 224 -28.95 9.35 -1.48
C MET A 224 -29.77 10.63 -1.69
N HIS A 225 -29.33 11.52 -2.57
CA HIS A 225 -30.07 12.72 -2.90
C HIS A 225 -31.45 12.39 -3.52
N GLU A 226 -31.51 11.41 -4.43
CA GLU A 226 -32.80 10.93 -4.98
C GLU A 226 -33.75 10.38 -3.90
N VAL A 227 -33.20 9.69 -2.89
CA VAL A 227 -33.95 9.19 -1.73
C VAL A 227 -34.47 10.34 -0.86
N GLU A 228 -33.65 11.37 -0.63
CA GLU A 228 -34.04 12.58 0.12
C GLU A 228 -35.12 13.40 -0.60
N GLU A 229 -35.12 13.42 -1.94
CA GLU A 229 -36.12 14.13 -2.73
C GLU A 229 -37.44 13.35 -2.91
N ASN A 230 -37.41 12.03 -2.72
CA ASN A 230 -38.60 11.20 -2.87
C ASN A 230 -39.69 11.56 -1.84
N PHE A 231 -40.89 11.88 -2.34
CA PHE A 231 -42.01 12.37 -1.53
C PHE A 231 -42.44 11.44 -0.39
N HIS A 232 -42.31 10.12 -0.57
CA HIS A 232 -42.66 9.14 0.45
C HIS A 232 -41.55 8.95 1.47
N MET A 233 -40.30 8.91 1.02
CA MET A 233 -39.13 8.65 1.88
C MET A 233 -38.76 9.87 2.73
N ARG A 234 -38.91 11.09 2.20
CA ARG A 234 -38.64 12.34 2.93
C ARG A 234 -39.49 12.53 4.20
N ARG A 235 -40.60 11.80 4.31
CA ARG A 235 -41.47 11.81 5.49
C ARG A 235 -40.96 10.96 6.64
N ASP A 236 -39.96 10.12 6.41
CA ASP A 236 -39.30 9.33 7.45
C ASP A 236 -38.14 10.14 8.07
N PRO A 237 -38.29 10.64 9.31
CA PRO A 237 -37.27 11.45 9.95
C PRO A 237 -36.01 10.64 10.31
N ILE A 238 -36.12 9.32 10.53
CA ILE A 238 -34.95 8.47 10.84
C ILE A 238 -34.11 8.34 9.59
N LEU A 239 -34.74 8.03 8.46
CA LEU A 239 -34.06 7.92 7.16
C LEU A 239 -33.33 9.22 6.81
N MET A 240 -34.00 10.38 6.92
CA MET A 240 -33.37 11.67 6.61
C MET A 240 -32.18 11.99 7.52
N ASN A 241 -32.25 11.64 8.81
CA ASN A 241 -31.12 11.81 9.72
C ASN A 241 -29.93 10.92 9.32
N VAL A 242 -30.20 9.66 8.93
CA VAL A 242 -29.15 8.74 8.48
C VAL A 242 -28.53 9.20 7.17
N CYS A 243 -29.33 9.62 6.19
CA CYS A 243 -28.83 10.19 4.93
C CYS A 243 -27.98 11.44 5.17
N GLY A 244 -28.43 12.35 6.05
CA GLY A 244 -27.67 13.53 6.44
C GLY A 244 -26.33 13.19 7.08
N PHE A 245 -26.34 12.28 8.06
CA PHE A 245 -25.13 11.80 8.74
C PHE A 245 -24.14 11.13 7.77
N LEU A 246 -24.61 10.25 6.89
CA LEU A 246 -23.75 9.58 5.92
C LEU A 246 -23.15 10.57 4.91
N ARG A 247 -23.96 11.50 4.40
CA ARG A 247 -23.51 12.52 3.45
C ARG A 247 -22.45 13.45 4.05
N GLU A 248 -22.66 13.92 5.28
CA GLU A 248 -21.69 14.77 5.98
C GLU A 248 -20.37 14.03 6.19
N ASN A 249 -20.41 12.82 6.78
CA ASN A 249 -19.19 12.05 7.02
C ASN A 249 -18.45 11.67 5.73
N LEU A 250 -19.16 11.25 4.67
CA LEU A 250 -18.52 10.90 3.41
C LEU A 250 -17.87 12.11 2.73
N ASN A 251 -18.51 13.28 2.77
CA ASN A 251 -17.93 14.51 2.25
C ASN A 251 -16.71 14.94 3.06
N ASP A 252 -16.79 14.88 4.39
CA ASP A 252 -15.68 15.25 5.28
C ASP A 252 -14.49 14.32 5.09
N VAL A 253 -14.72 13.01 5.03
CA VAL A 253 -13.67 12.02 4.77
C VAL A 253 -13.05 12.23 3.39
N THR A 254 -13.86 12.42 2.34
CA THR A 254 -13.38 12.66 0.98
C THR A 254 -12.55 13.95 0.90
N ALA A 255 -13.06 15.05 1.47
CA ALA A 255 -12.35 16.33 1.50
C ALA A 255 -11.05 16.24 2.30
N SER A 256 -11.06 15.52 3.43
CA SER A 256 -9.86 15.30 4.26
C SER A 256 -8.80 14.50 3.49
N LEU A 257 -9.20 13.41 2.81
CA LEU A 257 -8.29 12.57 2.02
C LEU A 257 -7.71 13.35 0.85
N THR A 258 -8.55 13.98 0.02
CA THR A 258 -8.08 14.77 -1.12
C THR A 258 -7.15 15.91 -0.68
N GLY A 259 -7.49 16.61 0.41
CA GLY A 259 -6.64 17.66 0.96
C GLY A 259 -5.27 17.17 1.43
N ARG A 260 -5.17 15.95 1.98
CA ARG A 260 -3.88 15.32 2.35
C ARG A 260 -3.03 15.01 1.12
N PHE A 261 -3.62 14.44 0.06
CA PHE A 261 -2.90 14.18 -1.19
C PHE A 261 -2.43 15.47 -1.87
N GLU A 262 -3.25 16.51 -1.90
CA GLU A 262 -2.85 17.82 -2.42
C GLU A 262 -1.73 18.46 -1.59
N SER A 263 -1.80 18.34 -0.26
CA SER A 263 -0.74 18.81 0.64
C SER A 263 0.57 18.08 0.38
N PHE A 264 0.50 16.75 0.20
CA PHE A 264 1.65 15.95 -0.16
C PHE A 264 2.24 16.37 -1.51
N ASP A 265 1.42 16.46 -2.56
CA ASP A 265 1.86 16.82 -3.91
C ASP A 265 2.57 18.19 -3.90
N ARG A 266 2.09 19.13 -3.08
CA ARG A 266 2.73 20.43 -2.88
C ARG A 266 4.08 20.33 -2.16
N HIS A 267 4.15 19.59 -1.06
CA HIS A 267 5.39 19.42 -0.28
C HIS A 267 6.46 18.64 -1.05
N SER A 268 6.06 17.66 -1.87
CA SER A 268 6.97 16.94 -2.75
C SER A 268 7.58 17.86 -3.81
N LYS A 269 6.75 18.66 -4.49
CA LYS A 269 7.23 19.64 -5.47
C LYS A 269 8.19 20.64 -4.85
N ASP A 270 7.83 21.21 -3.71
CA ASP A 270 8.69 22.15 -2.96
C ASP A 270 10.02 21.50 -2.53
N MET A 271 9.99 20.23 -2.12
CA MET A 271 11.22 19.50 -1.79
C MET A 271 12.16 19.39 -3.00
N TRP A 272 11.64 19.10 -4.19
CA TRP A 272 12.46 19.01 -5.40
C TRP A 272 12.99 20.38 -5.86
N GLU A 273 12.18 21.43 -5.74
CA GLU A 273 12.60 22.80 -6.05
C GLU A 273 13.67 23.30 -5.07
N ASN A 274 13.54 22.94 -3.78
CA ASN A 274 14.38 23.39 -2.67
C ASN A 274 15.05 22.21 -1.95
N LEU A 275 15.75 21.36 -2.70
CA LEU A 275 16.34 20.14 -2.16
C LEU A 275 17.42 20.41 -1.10
N ASN A 276 17.12 20.05 0.15
CA ASN A 276 18.04 20.07 1.28
C ASN A 276 17.62 19.02 2.34
N GLY A 277 18.48 18.78 3.33
CA GLY A 277 18.20 17.80 4.40
C GLY A 277 16.96 18.14 5.26
N GLU A 278 16.55 19.41 5.37
CA GLU A 278 15.34 19.80 6.10
C GLU A 278 14.06 19.52 5.30
N SER A 279 14.03 19.87 4.01
CA SER A 279 12.89 19.58 3.12
C SER A 279 12.65 18.08 3.01
N PHE A 280 13.73 17.28 2.97
CA PHE A 280 13.63 15.83 3.04
C PHE A 280 13.03 15.31 4.36
N ARG A 281 13.55 15.74 5.52
CA ARG A 281 13.01 15.32 6.83
C ARG A 281 11.54 15.69 6.97
N ARG A 282 11.13 16.84 6.43
CA ARG A 282 9.74 17.28 6.42
C ARG A 282 8.86 16.36 5.57
N VAL A 283 9.29 16.02 4.36
CA VAL A 283 8.58 15.08 3.49
C VAL A 283 8.52 13.69 4.12
N ARG A 284 9.63 13.16 4.65
CA ARG A 284 9.65 11.89 5.40
C ARG A 284 8.65 11.88 6.55
N SER A 285 8.65 12.91 7.41
CA SER A 285 7.73 12.99 8.55
C SER A 285 6.27 13.10 8.12
N LEU A 286 5.98 13.88 7.06
CA LEU A 286 4.65 13.99 6.49
C LEU A 286 4.15 12.62 6.01
N ILE A 287 5.03 11.81 5.42
CA ILE A 287 4.66 10.50 4.90
C ILE A 287 4.54 9.46 6.01
N GLU A 288 5.44 9.42 6.99
CA GLU A 288 5.28 8.51 8.15
C GLU A 288 3.93 8.75 8.86
N SER A 289 3.51 10.03 8.95
CA SER A 289 2.20 10.42 9.42
C SER A 289 1.06 9.98 8.48
N HIS A 290 1.21 10.21 7.17
CA HIS A 290 0.17 9.87 6.19
C HIS A 290 0.01 8.37 5.97
N HIS A 291 1.07 7.59 5.96
CA HIS A 291 1.02 6.13 5.89
C HIS A 291 0.13 5.53 7.00
N THR A 292 0.31 6.00 8.23
CA THR A 292 -0.51 5.56 9.37
C THR A 292 -1.96 6.03 9.25
N THR A 293 -2.18 7.25 8.75
CA THR A 293 -3.50 7.90 8.83
C THR A 293 -4.34 7.76 7.55
N VAL A 294 -3.73 7.54 6.39
CA VAL A 294 -4.42 7.37 5.09
C VAL A 294 -4.75 5.90 4.89
N GLY A 295 -3.80 4.99 5.13
CA GLY A 295 -4.05 3.55 5.10
C GLY A 295 -5.05 3.05 6.15
N GLY A 296 -5.32 3.85 7.19
CA GLY A 296 -6.38 3.55 8.18
C GLY A 296 -7.76 4.11 7.84
N VAL A 297 -7.85 5.07 6.92
CA VAL A 297 -9.12 5.67 6.48
C VAL A 297 -9.63 5.00 5.21
N LEU A 298 -8.71 4.58 4.33
CA LEU A 298 -8.99 3.77 3.14
C LEU A 298 -9.21 2.30 3.51
#